data_AF-A0ABD4HMN3-F1
#
_entry.id   AF-A0ABD4HMN3-F1
#
_cell.length_a   1.000
_cell.length_b   1.000
_cell.length_c   1.000
_cell.angle_alpha   90.00
_cell.angle_beta   90.00
_cell.angle_gamma   90.00
#
_symmetry.space_group_name_H-M   'P 1'
#
loop_
_entity.id
_entity.type
_entity.pdbx_description
1 polymer ?
#
loop_
_entity_poly.entity_id
_entity_poly.type
_entity_poly.pdbx_seq_one_letter_code
_entity_poly.pdbx_strand_id
1 'polypeptide(L)'
;MSNQVFIEEGSSIPETLETDELAYDYFGFPKPPKILIVEGNSDKECIERFYYDQKKNLTFEVRTASSLDESRVDGKKNALAYYHDNKSDQEIRVLLDRDYDFILDLNEHEDNIYYYDYYELENYLFDEEVLEEYIVNSIRKFSPEEVRTTLEAIKTTNIDSSFSLFYKVVVIREVHYHGLHNFDFNETTITSFAQMIKNLSFSAILQGRHPLCVGDTIEERINSFFEQALVKIDDDLYDQVNAFWEESEYSLPESFIQFCQYYFKGKVLLKSLDCIFNAISVSCLKFSGNVFDLLLKNIIFKSTRYRNKILSIEESFG
;
A
#
# COMPACT_ATOMS: atom_id res chain seq x y z
N MET A 1 -18.02 -62.79 12.83
CA MET A 1 -16.67 -62.59 12.27
C MET A 1 -16.61 -61.16 11.80
N SER A 2 -15.91 -60.32 12.56
CA SER A 2 -15.82 -58.87 12.40
C SER A 2 -14.71 -58.51 11.42
N ASN A 3 -15.04 -57.82 10.33
CA ASN A 3 -14.04 -57.18 9.48
C ASN A 3 -13.56 -55.90 10.19
N GLN A 4 -12.37 -55.96 10.78
CA GLN A 4 -11.65 -54.78 11.24
C GLN A 4 -11.07 -54.05 10.02
N VAL A 5 -11.43 -52.78 9.88
CA VAL A 5 -10.73 -51.83 9.01
C VAL A 5 -9.43 -51.45 9.73
N PHE A 6 -8.29 -51.70 9.10
CA PHE A 6 -7.00 -51.18 9.55
C PHE A 6 -6.93 -49.69 9.22
N ILE A 7 -6.73 -48.85 10.23
CA ILE A 7 -6.26 -47.47 10.04
C ILE A 7 -4.74 -47.55 10.10
N GLU A 8 -4.06 -47.20 9.01
CA GLU A 8 -2.61 -47.01 9.05
C GLU A 8 -2.28 -45.77 9.88
N GLU A 9 -1.47 -45.96 10.93
CA GLU A 9 -0.89 -44.87 11.72
C GLU A 9 0.15 -44.12 10.89
N GLY A 10 -0.05 -42.81 10.76
CA GLY A 10 1.00 -41.85 10.46
C GLY A 10 1.34 -41.67 8.98
N SER A 11 0.61 -40.76 8.31
CA SER A 11 1.12 -40.07 7.12
C SER A 11 0.58 -38.64 7.11
N SER A 12 1.28 -37.78 7.85
CA SER A 12 1.42 -36.33 7.63
C SER A 12 0.17 -35.56 7.19
N ILE A 13 -0.53 -34.96 8.17
CA ILE A 13 -1.21 -33.69 7.93
C ILE A 13 -0.10 -32.71 7.50
N PRO A 14 -0.15 -32.11 6.31
CA PRO A 14 0.78 -31.03 5.97
C PRO A 14 0.61 -29.90 7.00
N GLU A 15 1.69 -29.55 7.68
CA GLU A 15 1.79 -28.30 8.44
C GLU A 15 1.74 -27.14 7.45
N THR A 16 0.53 -26.74 7.07
CA THR A 16 0.08 -25.44 6.54
C THR A 16 -1.35 -25.65 6.06
N LEU A 17 -2.28 -25.83 7.00
CA LEU A 17 -3.70 -25.77 6.70
C LEU A 17 -4.08 -24.30 6.46
N GLU A 18 -3.85 -23.83 5.24
CA GLU A 18 -4.84 -22.99 4.57
C GLU A 18 -6.09 -23.88 4.44
N THR A 19 -6.91 -23.92 5.49
CA THR A 19 -8.11 -24.77 5.51
C THR A 19 -9.13 -24.21 4.52
N ASP A 20 -9.20 -24.89 3.38
CA ASP A 20 -10.14 -24.75 2.29
C ASP A 20 -11.57 -24.39 2.75
N GLU A 21 -12.16 -23.34 2.16
CA GLU A 21 -13.60 -23.06 2.22
C GLU A 21 -14.45 -24.29 1.87
N LEU A 22 -13.92 -25.10 0.94
CA LEU A 22 -14.49 -26.38 0.54
C LEU A 22 -14.63 -27.35 1.71
N ALA A 23 -13.73 -27.32 2.70
CA ALA A 23 -13.82 -28.22 3.84
C ALA A 23 -14.99 -27.87 4.77
N TYR A 24 -15.32 -26.58 4.96
CA TYR A 24 -16.46 -26.19 5.80
C TYR A 24 -17.79 -26.64 5.18
N ASP A 25 -17.96 -26.39 3.88
CA ASP A 25 -19.18 -26.75 3.16
C ASP A 25 -19.29 -28.26 2.90
N TYR A 26 -18.17 -28.95 2.66
CA TYR A 26 -18.14 -30.39 2.37
C TYR A 26 -18.25 -31.27 3.64
N PHE A 27 -17.62 -30.87 4.75
CA PHE A 27 -17.62 -31.65 6.00
C PHE A 27 -18.62 -31.14 7.05
N GLY A 28 -19.33 -30.05 6.78
CA GLY A 28 -20.32 -29.49 7.72
C GLY A 28 -19.71 -28.94 9.00
N PHE A 29 -18.45 -28.50 8.95
CA PHE A 29 -17.83 -27.81 10.07
C PHE A 29 -18.51 -26.45 10.30
N PRO A 30 -18.68 -26.00 11.55
CA PRO A 30 -19.20 -24.67 11.80
C PRO A 30 -18.28 -23.65 11.12
N LYS A 31 -18.85 -22.82 10.24
CA LYS A 31 -18.13 -21.70 9.66
C LYS A 31 -17.58 -20.82 10.81
N PRO A 32 -16.37 -20.24 10.68
CA PRO A 32 -15.84 -19.38 11.72
C PRO A 32 -16.85 -18.25 11.97
N PRO A 33 -17.17 -17.95 13.24
CA PRO A 33 -18.21 -16.97 13.52
C PRO A 33 -17.78 -15.56 13.13
N LYS A 34 -16.47 -15.27 13.11
CA LYS A 34 -15.87 -13.94 12.92
C LYS A 34 -14.68 -14.00 11.99
N ILE A 35 -14.72 -13.25 10.89
CA ILE A 35 -13.69 -13.23 9.85
C ILE A 35 -13.29 -11.79 9.53
N LEU A 36 -11.99 -11.52 9.53
CA LEU A 36 -11.39 -10.32 8.93
C LEU A 36 -10.77 -10.68 7.58
N ILE A 37 -11.26 -10.07 6.51
CA ILE A 37 -10.71 -10.22 5.17
C ILE A 37 -9.73 -9.08 4.90
N VAL A 38 -8.53 -9.41 4.44
CA VAL A 38 -7.48 -8.47 4.03
C VAL A 38 -7.07 -8.72 2.58
N GLU A 39 -6.43 -7.75 1.93
CA GLU A 39 -6.07 -7.87 0.52
C GLU A 39 -5.00 -8.94 0.25
N GLY A 40 -3.93 -8.98 1.06
CA GLY A 40 -2.79 -9.85 0.80
C GLY A 40 -2.15 -10.50 2.03
N ASN A 41 -1.15 -11.33 1.75
CA ASN A 41 -0.41 -12.06 2.79
C ASN A 41 0.39 -11.14 3.70
N SER A 42 0.89 -10.01 3.20
CA SER A 42 1.63 -9.04 4.00
C SER A 42 0.75 -8.42 5.09
N ASP A 43 -0.52 -8.14 4.78
CA ASP A 43 -1.50 -7.62 5.74
C ASP A 43 -1.79 -8.65 6.82
N LYS A 44 -2.06 -9.89 6.39
CA LYS A 44 -2.30 -11.03 7.29
C LYS A 44 -1.12 -11.24 8.25
N GLU A 45 0.10 -11.36 7.73
CA GLU A 45 1.31 -11.59 8.54
C GLU A 45 1.52 -10.43 9.54
N CYS A 46 1.31 -9.19 9.11
CA CYS A 46 1.46 -8.00 9.95
C CYS A 46 0.45 -7.98 11.12
N ILE A 47 -0.80 -8.36 10.87
CA ILE A 47 -1.84 -8.46 11.91
C ILE A 47 -1.55 -9.61 12.86
N GLU A 48 -1.27 -10.81 12.35
CA GLU A 48 -0.93 -11.97 13.20
C GLU A 48 0.27 -11.67 14.10
N ARG A 49 1.27 -10.96 13.56
CA ARG A 49 2.45 -10.53 14.33
C ARG A 49 2.11 -9.52 15.41
N PHE A 50 1.22 -8.57 15.13
CA PHE A 50 0.75 -7.59 16.12
C PHE A 50 0.15 -8.27 17.36
N TYR A 51 -0.67 -9.31 17.17
CA TYR A 51 -1.26 -10.08 18.28
C TYR A 51 -0.23 -10.96 18.99
N TYR A 52 0.67 -11.60 18.22
CA TYR A 52 1.76 -12.40 18.76
C TYR A 52 2.65 -11.59 19.71
N ASP A 53 3.08 -10.39 19.29
CA ASP A 53 3.96 -9.52 20.09
C ASP A 53 3.26 -9.00 21.35
N GLN A 54 1.93 -8.83 21.32
CA GLN A 54 1.11 -8.50 22.49
C GLN A 54 0.81 -9.69 23.40
N LYS A 55 1.18 -10.92 23.00
CA LYS A 55 0.79 -12.16 23.68
C LYS A 55 -0.73 -12.28 23.86
N LYS A 56 -1.48 -11.83 22.84
CA LYS A 56 -2.93 -11.93 22.78
C LYS A 56 -3.32 -12.98 21.75
N ASN A 57 -4.37 -13.73 22.05
CA ASN A 57 -4.97 -14.65 21.08
C ASN A 57 -5.91 -13.85 20.17
N LEU A 58 -5.88 -14.16 18.88
CA LEU A 58 -6.87 -13.67 17.91
C LEU A 58 -8.25 -14.24 18.26
N THR A 59 -9.26 -13.38 18.23
CA THR A 59 -10.68 -13.73 18.48
C THR A 59 -11.48 -13.91 17.19
N PHE A 60 -10.84 -13.70 16.05
CA PHE A 60 -11.37 -13.81 14.69
C PHE A 60 -10.31 -14.45 13.77
N GLU A 61 -10.75 -15.01 12.66
CA GLU A 61 -9.86 -15.53 11.62
C GLU A 61 -9.43 -14.41 10.66
N VAL A 62 -8.16 -14.37 10.25
CA VAL A 62 -7.69 -13.46 9.19
C VAL A 62 -7.52 -14.22 7.88
N ARG A 63 -8.30 -13.83 6.86
CA ARG A 63 -8.27 -14.41 5.51
C ARG A 63 -7.77 -13.41 4.50
N THR A 64 -7.05 -13.88 3.50
CA THR A 64 -6.63 -13.04 2.37
C THR A 64 -7.65 -13.14 1.24
N ALA A 65 -7.80 -12.07 0.46
CA ALA A 65 -8.68 -12.06 -0.68
C ALA A 65 -8.39 -13.22 -1.66
N SER A 66 -7.13 -13.59 -1.87
CA SER A 66 -6.76 -14.71 -2.74
C SER A 66 -7.24 -16.08 -2.25
N SER A 67 -7.43 -16.26 -0.94
CA SER A 67 -7.95 -17.52 -0.37
C SER A 67 -9.44 -17.75 -0.64
N LEU A 68 -10.16 -16.72 -1.11
CA LEU A 68 -11.60 -16.76 -1.37
C LEU A 68 -11.93 -17.13 -2.82
N ASP A 69 -11.10 -16.70 -3.78
CA ASP A 69 -11.21 -17.05 -5.20
C ASP A 69 -9.87 -16.80 -5.90
N GLU A 70 -9.12 -17.87 -6.17
CA GLU A 70 -7.81 -17.79 -6.86
C GLU A 70 -7.92 -17.27 -8.31
N SER A 71 -9.12 -17.26 -8.90
CA SER A 71 -9.31 -16.85 -10.29
C SER A 71 -9.36 -15.33 -10.49
N ARG A 72 -9.54 -14.56 -9.40
CA ARG A 72 -9.60 -13.09 -9.45
C ARG A 72 -8.24 -12.47 -9.10
N VAL A 73 -7.76 -11.61 -10.01
CA VAL A 73 -6.45 -10.94 -9.89
C VAL A 73 -6.48 -9.73 -8.94
N ASP A 74 -7.66 -9.17 -8.68
CA ASP A 74 -7.85 -7.94 -7.91
C ASP A 74 -8.32 -8.28 -6.48
N GLY A 75 -7.41 -8.14 -5.50
CA GLY A 75 -7.64 -8.50 -4.10
C GLY A 75 -8.78 -7.70 -3.46
N LYS A 76 -8.80 -6.38 -3.67
CA LYS A 76 -9.86 -5.49 -3.17
C LYS A 76 -11.24 -5.88 -3.69
N LYS A 77 -11.38 -6.03 -5.02
CA LYS A 77 -12.67 -6.45 -5.61
C LYS A 77 -13.13 -7.82 -5.12
N ASN A 78 -12.19 -8.74 -4.89
CA ASN A 78 -12.54 -10.07 -4.40
C ASN A 78 -13.02 -10.04 -2.95
N ALA A 79 -12.31 -9.30 -2.09
CA ALA A 79 -12.69 -9.12 -0.69
C ALA A 79 -14.09 -8.48 -0.55
N LEU A 80 -14.37 -7.43 -1.32
CA LEU A 80 -15.67 -6.76 -1.33
C LEU A 80 -16.78 -7.67 -1.84
N ALA A 81 -16.55 -8.40 -2.94
CA ALA A 81 -17.54 -9.34 -3.47
C ALA A 81 -17.91 -10.42 -2.45
N TYR A 82 -16.92 -11.05 -1.82
CA TYR A 82 -17.16 -12.05 -0.79
C TYR A 82 -17.94 -11.47 0.40
N TYR A 83 -17.57 -10.27 0.86
CA TYR A 83 -18.29 -9.58 1.93
C TYR A 83 -19.77 -9.38 1.57
N HIS A 84 -20.07 -8.82 0.40
CA HIS A 84 -21.45 -8.58 -0.01
C HIS A 84 -22.27 -9.86 -0.14
N ASP A 85 -21.66 -10.94 -0.61
CA ASP A 85 -22.32 -12.24 -0.80
C ASP A 85 -22.61 -12.96 0.52
N ASN A 86 -21.84 -12.69 1.60
CA ASN A 86 -21.88 -13.48 2.84
C ASN A 86 -22.19 -12.71 4.12
N LYS A 87 -22.25 -11.36 4.08
CA LYS A 87 -22.45 -10.51 5.27
C LYS A 87 -23.76 -10.74 6.03
N SER A 88 -24.74 -11.42 5.43
CA SER A 88 -26.00 -11.80 6.09
C SER A 88 -25.86 -12.98 7.06
N ASP A 89 -24.91 -13.89 6.79
CA ASP A 89 -24.82 -15.20 7.44
C ASP A 89 -23.54 -15.38 8.26
N GLN A 90 -22.60 -14.45 8.12
CA GLN A 90 -21.32 -14.45 8.81
C GLN A 90 -20.95 -13.06 9.31
N GLU A 91 -20.27 -12.99 10.45
CA GLU A 91 -19.71 -11.74 10.92
C GLU A 91 -18.39 -11.45 10.21
N ILE A 92 -18.46 -10.64 9.16
CA ILE A 92 -17.31 -10.30 8.31
C ILE A 92 -16.96 -8.83 8.52
N ARG A 93 -15.66 -8.57 8.64
CA ARG A 93 -15.06 -7.24 8.46
C ARG A 93 -14.06 -7.31 7.32
N VAL A 94 -13.85 -6.20 6.64
CA VAL A 94 -12.86 -6.09 5.57
C VAL A 94 -11.89 -4.97 5.91
N LEU A 95 -10.59 -5.18 5.67
CA LEU A 95 -9.57 -4.14 5.78
C LEU A 95 -8.81 -4.05 4.45
N LEU A 96 -8.88 -2.88 3.82
CA LEU A 96 -8.40 -2.62 2.48
C LEU A 96 -7.37 -1.48 2.44
N ASP A 97 -6.54 -1.49 1.41
CA ASP A 97 -5.72 -0.35 1.02
C ASP A 97 -6.65 0.78 0.52
N ARG A 98 -6.29 2.04 0.83
CA ARG A 98 -7.07 3.18 0.33
C ARG A 98 -6.91 3.37 -1.16
N ASP A 99 -5.70 3.09 -1.67
CA ASP A 99 -5.29 3.41 -3.03
C ASP A 99 -5.71 4.83 -3.47
N TYR A 100 -5.85 5.04 -4.78
CA TYR A 100 -6.46 6.23 -5.36
C TYR A 100 -7.98 6.27 -5.20
N ASP A 101 -8.62 5.17 -4.79
CA ASP A 101 -10.07 5.15 -4.54
C ASP A 101 -10.47 6.20 -3.49
N PHE A 102 -9.64 6.41 -2.46
CA PHE A 102 -9.84 7.49 -1.49
C PHE A 102 -9.80 8.89 -2.11
N ILE A 103 -8.93 9.11 -3.09
CA ILE A 103 -8.75 10.42 -3.75
C ILE A 103 -9.88 10.68 -4.74
N LEU A 104 -10.38 9.62 -5.36
CA LEU A 104 -11.47 9.66 -6.32
C LEU A 104 -12.86 9.54 -5.68
N ASP A 105 -12.95 9.45 -4.35
CA ASP A 105 -14.20 9.24 -3.61
C ASP A 105 -14.96 7.96 -4.04
N LEU A 106 -14.21 6.88 -4.27
CA LEU A 106 -14.71 5.57 -4.71
C LEU A 106 -14.74 4.51 -3.60
N ASN A 107 -14.22 4.83 -2.41
CA ASN A 107 -14.25 3.91 -1.27
C ASN A 107 -15.70 3.61 -0.85
N GLU A 108 -16.00 2.34 -0.59
CA GLU A 108 -17.28 1.96 0.02
C GLU A 108 -17.37 2.45 1.47
N HIS A 109 -18.54 2.98 1.84
CA HIS A 109 -18.82 3.53 3.17
C HIS A 109 -19.81 2.66 3.96
N GLU A 110 -19.49 1.37 4.14
CA GLU A 110 -20.22 0.50 5.07
C GLU A 110 -19.44 0.33 6.38
N ASP A 111 -20.15 0.24 7.51
CA ASP A 111 -19.55 0.18 8.86
C ASP A 111 -18.53 -0.95 9.06
N ASN A 112 -18.68 -2.05 8.30
CA ASN A 112 -17.83 -3.23 8.40
C ASN A 112 -16.65 -3.23 7.40
N ILE A 113 -16.55 -2.20 6.56
CA ILE A 113 -15.47 -2.02 5.59
C ILE A 113 -14.52 -0.95 6.11
N TYR A 114 -13.32 -1.38 6.45
CA TYR A 114 -12.25 -0.53 6.94
C TYR A 114 -11.21 -0.31 5.85
N TYR A 115 -10.58 0.85 5.94
CA TYR A 115 -9.37 1.16 5.18
C TYR A 115 -8.25 1.51 6.15
N TYR A 116 -7.01 1.26 5.74
CA TYR A 116 -5.83 1.81 6.42
C TYR A 116 -5.92 3.34 6.52
N ASP A 117 -5.17 3.95 7.44
CA ASP A 117 -5.20 5.41 7.61
C ASP A 117 -4.43 6.15 6.50
N TYR A 118 -3.51 5.45 5.86
CA TYR A 118 -2.63 5.92 4.78
C TYR A 118 -2.95 5.18 3.46
N TYR A 119 -2.21 5.47 2.39
CA TYR A 119 -2.45 4.93 1.04
C TYR A 119 -2.52 3.38 1.04
N GLU A 120 -1.50 2.71 1.58
CA GLU A 120 -1.44 1.26 1.82
C GLU A 120 -0.67 0.99 3.12
N LEU A 121 -0.63 -0.28 3.56
CA LEU A 121 0.07 -0.70 4.78
C LEU A 121 1.53 -0.21 4.86
N GLU A 122 2.27 -0.22 3.76
CA GLU A 122 3.67 0.21 3.74
C GLU A 122 3.88 1.70 4.03
N ASN A 123 2.87 2.54 3.82
CA ASN A 123 2.97 3.98 4.02
C ASN A 123 3.06 4.37 5.51
N TYR A 124 2.77 3.44 6.43
CA TYR A 124 3.00 3.65 7.86
C TYR A 124 4.47 3.87 8.23
N LEU A 125 5.44 3.58 7.35
CA LEU A 125 6.83 4.01 7.57
C LEU A 125 6.94 5.52 7.79
N PHE A 126 6.08 6.30 7.14
CA PHE A 126 6.06 7.75 7.21
C PHE A 126 5.14 8.28 8.32
N ASP A 127 4.61 7.40 9.18
CA ASP A 127 4.08 7.83 10.47
C ASP A 127 5.22 8.29 11.38
N GLU A 128 5.01 9.34 12.16
CA GLU A 128 6.11 10.00 12.89
C GLU A 128 6.83 9.05 13.85
N GLU A 129 6.07 8.29 14.63
CA GLU A 129 6.57 7.33 15.63
C GLU A 129 7.35 6.18 14.97
N VAL A 130 6.93 5.77 13.77
CA VAL A 130 7.56 4.68 13.01
C VAL A 130 8.81 5.18 12.29
N LEU A 131 8.76 6.39 11.73
CA LEU A 131 9.90 7.02 11.07
C LEU A 131 11.03 7.30 12.06
N GLU A 132 10.70 7.76 13.28
CA GLU A 132 11.67 7.91 14.36
C GLU A 132 12.35 6.57 14.69
N GLU A 133 11.56 5.51 14.88
CA GLU A 133 12.09 4.17 15.17
C GLU A 133 12.93 3.65 13.98
N TYR A 134 12.55 3.92 12.74
CA TYR A 134 13.36 3.60 11.56
C TYR A 134 14.74 4.27 11.59
N ILE A 135 14.80 5.56 11.94
CA ILE A 135 16.05 6.32 12.05
C ILE A 135 16.93 5.74 13.17
N VAL A 136 16.34 5.38 14.31
CA VAL A 136 17.04 4.74 15.44
C VAL A 136 17.64 3.39 15.03
N ASN A 137 16.95 2.65 14.17
CA ASN A 137 17.38 1.34 13.68
C ASN A 137 18.34 1.41 12.46
N SER A 138 18.77 2.61 12.02
CA SER A 138 19.75 2.71 10.94
C SER A 138 21.10 2.10 11.34
N ILE A 139 21.90 1.69 10.33
CA ILE A 139 23.28 1.22 10.52
C ILE A 139 24.11 2.23 11.32
N ARG A 140 23.91 3.53 11.04
CA ARG A 140 24.48 4.59 11.86
C ARG A 140 23.65 4.69 13.14
N LYS A 141 24.32 4.51 14.29
CA LYS A 141 23.74 4.79 15.61
C LYS A 141 23.66 6.29 15.82
N PHE A 142 22.51 6.87 15.51
CA PHE A 142 22.23 8.28 15.75
C PHE A 142 22.04 8.55 17.25
N SER A 143 22.57 9.66 17.73
CA SER A 143 22.18 10.22 19.03
C SER A 143 20.76 10.79 18.98
N PRO A 144 20.05 10.92 20.11
CA PRO A 144 18.69 11.45 20.13
C PRO A 144 18.55 12.82 19.44
N GLU A 145 19.55 13.68 19.55
CA GLU A 145 19.54 14.99 18.90
C GLU A 145 19.68 14.90 17.37
N GLU A 146 20.50 13.96 16.89
CA GLU A 146 20.62 13.73 15.45
C GLU A 146 19.36 13.07 14.88
N VAL A 147 18.70 12.17 15.63
CA VAL A 147 17.39 11.62 15.25
C VAL A 147 16.38 12.77 15.06
N ARG A 148 16.26 13.64 16.06
CA ARG A 148 15.37 14.81 16.00
C ARG A 148 15.69 15.73 14.82
N THR A 149 16.96 16.04 14.62
CA THR A 149 17.41 16.89 13.49
C THR A 149 17.09 16.26 12.14
N THR A 150 17.28 14.95 12.03
CA THR A 150 16.98 14.16 10.81
C THR A 150 15.49 14.15 10.53
N LEU A 151 14.67 13.88 11.55
CA LEU A 151 13.21 13.86 11.44
C LEU A 151 12.68 15.23 11.00
N GLU A 152 13.16 16.30 11.62
CA GLU A 152 12.80 17.67 11.24
C GLU A 152 13.26 18.02 9.82
N ALA A 153 14.45 17.57 9.40
CA ALA A 153 14.91 17.73 8.02
C ALA A 153 13.96 17.05 7.03
N ILE A 154 13.50 15.82 7.30
CA ILE A 154 12.54 15.11 6.45
C ILE A 154 11.20 15.86 6.41
N LYS A 155 10.66 16.26 7.57
CA LYS A 155 9.37 16.96 7.67
C LYS A 155 9.38 18.31 6.96
N THR A 156 10.47 19.05 7.09
CA THR A 156 10.65 20.39 6.50
C THR A 156 11.25 20.36 5.10
N THR A 157 11.53 19.17 4.56
CA THR A 157 11.98 19.04 3.17
C THR A 157 10.89 19.63 2.29
N ASN A 158 11.18 20.81 1.72
CA ASN A 158 10.40 21.33 0.63
C ASN A 158 10.68 20.42 -0.57
N ILE A 159 9.72 19.57 -0.83
CA ILE A 159 9.69 18.89 -2.08
C ILE A 159 8.83 19.76 -2.98
N ASP A 160 9.51 20.44 -3.89
CA ASP A 160 8.87 21.29 -4.89
C ASP A 160 7.73 20.54 -5.61
N SER A 161 6.90 21.34 -6.28
CA SER A 161 5.79 20.92 -7.14
C SER A 161 6.08 19.67 -8.00
N SER A 162 7.33 19.34 -8.28
CA SER A 162 7.76 18.15 -9.01
C SER A 162 7.32 16.79 -8.44
N PHE A 163 7.36 16.52 -7.13
CA PHE A 163 6.86 15.20 -6.67
C PHE A 163 5.36 15.07 -6.87
N SER A 164 4.65 16.20 -6.84
CA SER A 164 3.23 16.21 -7.20
C SER A 164 3.03 15.76 -8.64
N LEU A 165 3.99 15.93 -9.58
CA LEU A 165 3.82 15.44 -10.96
C LEU A 165 3.61 13.93 -11.05
N PHE A 166 4.27 13.14 -10.19
CA PHE A 166 4.00 11.69 -10.13
C PHE A 166 2.55 11.42 -9.78
N TYR A 167 2.07 12.07 -8.72
CA TYR A 167 0.69 11.98 -8.28
C TYR A 167 -0.28 12.46 -9.37
N LYS A 168 0.01 13.62 -9.98
CA LYS A 168 -0.78 14.25 -11.03
C LYS A 168 -1.03 13.33 -12.22
N VAL A 169 0.04 12.71 -12.69
CA VAL A 169 0.01 11.77 -13.81
C VAL A 169 -0.79 10.51 -13.48
N VAL A 170 -0.61 9.96 -12.28
CA VAL A 170 -1.32 8.74 -11.89
C VAL A 170 -2.82 9.00 -11.72
N VAL A 171 -3.21 10.09 -11.07
CA VAL A 171 -4.64 10.45 -10.93
C VAL A 171 -5.34 10.59 -12.27
N ILE A 172 -4.73 11.25 -13.24
CA ILE A 172 -5.35 11.38 -14.58
C ILE A 172 -5.60 10.00 -15.20
N ARG A 173 -4.66 9.06 -15.04
CA ARG A 173 -4.85 7.67 -15.48
C ARG A 173 -6.02 7.01 -14.74
N GLU A 174 -6.15 7.21 -13.44
CA GLU A 174 -7.24 6.63 -12.64
C GLU A 174 -8.61 7.25 -13.00
N VAL A 175 -8.69 8.58 -13.10
CA VAL A 175 -9.89 9.32 -13.53
C VAL A 175 -10.33 8.83 -14.91
N HIS A 176 -9.38 8.64 -15.83
CA HIS A 176 -9.68 8.07 -17.14
C HIS A 176 -10.21 6.64 -17.04
N TYR A 177 -9.52 5.78 -16.27
CA TYR A 177 -9.91 4.37 -16.08
C TYR A 177 -11.33 4.22 -15.52
N HIS A 178 -11.74 5.11 -14.61
CA HIS A 178 -13.08 5.12 -14.00
C HIS A 178 -14.13 5.93 -14.79
N GLY A 179 -13.76 6.56 -15.91
CA GLY A 179 -14.70 7.35 -16.71
C GLY A 179 -15.15 8.66 -16.03
N LEU A 180 -14.38 9.18 -15.08
CA LEU A 180 -14.69 10.37 -14.28
C LEU A 180 -14.24 11.69 -14.96
N HIS A 181 -14.12 11.72 -16.28
CA HIS A 181 -13.51 12.81 -17.03
C HIS A 181 -14.33 13.25 -18.24
N ASN A 182 -14.02 14.46 -18.73
CA ASN A 182 -14.59 15.05 -19.96
C ASN A 182 -13.58 15.12 -21.13
N PHE A 183 -12.32 14.72 -20.91
CA PHE A 183 -11.35 14.52 -22.00
C PHE A 183 -11.51 13.10 -22.56
N ASP A 184 -11.01 12.82 -23.76
CA ASP A 184 -11.06 11.46 -24.33
C ASP A 184 -9.68 11.15 -24.90
N PHE A 185 -8.89 10.41 -24.13
CA PHE A 185 -7.63 9.89 -24.65
C PHE A 185 -7.96 8.65 -25.48
N ASN A 186 -7.55 8.67 -26.74
CA ASN A 186 -7.72 7.49 -27.58
C ASN A 186 -7.02 6.26 -26.95
N GLU A 187 -7.46 5.07 -27.35
CA GLU A 187 -6.99 3.79 -26.79
C GLU A 187 -5.45 3.62 -26.86
N THR A 188 -4.81 4.18 -27.89
CA THR A 188 -3.35 4.12 -28.06
C THR A 188 -2.63 5.01 -27.05
N THR A 189 -3.11 6.24 -26.86
CA THR A 189 -2.59 7.21 -25.89
C THR A 189 -2.72 6.64 -24.48
N ILE A 190 -3.91 6.18 -24.06
CA ILE A 190 -4.10 5.67 -22.69
C ILE A 190 -3.30 4.38 -22.43
N THR A 191 -3.18 3.49 -23.41
CA THR A 191 -2.37 2.28 -23.29
C THR A 191 -0.89 2.62 -23.11
N SER A 192 -0.36 3.53 -23.92
CA SER A 192 1.03 3.98 -23.82
C SER A 192 1.28 4.73 -22.51
N PHE A 193 0.31 5.52 -22.07
CA PHE A 193 0.37 6.25 -20.81
C PHE A 193 0.40 5.31 -19.59
N ALA A 194 -0.47 4.29 -19.57
CA ALA A 194 -0.46 3.25 -18.54
C ALA A 194 0.86 2.44 -18.54
N GLN A 195 1.40 2.14 -19.72
CA GLN A 195 2.71 1.47 -19.84
C GLN A 195 3.86 2.35 -19.32
N MET A 196 3.84 3.66 -19.58
CA MET A 196 4.82 4.60 -19.05
C MET A 196 4.80 4.60 -17.51
N ILE A 197 3.63 4.70 -16.89
CA ILE A 197 3.48 4.66 -15.43
C ILE A 197 3.97 3.32 -14.87
N LYS A 198 3.57 2.21 -15.49
CA LYS A 198 3.96 0.85 -15.06
C LYS A 198 5.47 0.61 -15.12
N ASN A 199 6.14 1.16 -16.13
CA ASN A 199 7.58 0.96 -16.35
C ASN A 199 8.44 2.06 -15.69
N LEU A 200 7.81 2.98 -14.95
CA LEU A 200 8.49 4.08 -14.30
C LEU A 200 9.48 3.56 -13.25
N SER A 201 10.73 3.99 -13.35
CA SER A 201 11.74 3.72 -12.34
C SER A 201 12.01 4.96 -11.49
N PHE A 202 11.32 5.03 -10.35
CA PHE A 202 11.40 6.16 -9.44
C PHE A 202 12.84 6.44 -8.97
N SER A 203 13.57 5.38 -8.60
CA SER A 203 14.98 5.48 -8.21
C SER A 203 15.89 5.96 -9.35
N ALA A 204 15.66 5.52 -10.60
CA ALA A 204 16.45 5.97 -11.74
C ALA A 204 16.23 7.46 -12.05
N ILE A 205 15.00 7.97 -11.88
CA ILE A 205 14.67 9.38 -12.07
C ILE A 205 15.36 10.24 -11.01
N LEU A 206 15.21 9.89 -9.72
CA LEU A 206 15.84 10.62 -8.62
C LEU A 206 17.37 10.68 -8.76
N GLN A 207 17.99 9.61 -9.25
CA GLN A 207 19.43 9.53 -9.48
C GLN A 207 19.89 10.15 -10.81
N GLY A 208 18.98 10.63 -11.67
CA GLY A 208 19.32 11.17 -12.99
C GLY A 208 19.88 10.12 -13.96
N ARG A 209 19.60 8.83 -13.74
CA ARG A 209 20.09 7.72 -14.57
C ARG A 209 19.15 7.37 -15.71
N HIS A 210 17.89 7.83 -15.66
CA HIS A 210 16.95 7.61 -16.73
C HIS A 210 17.32 8.47 -17.96
N PRO A 211 17.28 7.93 -19.19
CA PRO A 211 17.71 8.67 -20.39
C PRO A 211 16.86 9.90 -20.73
N LEU A 212 15.67 10.03 -20.13
CA LEU A 212 14.80 11.21 -20.26
C LEU A 212 15.06 12.27 -19.19
N CYS A 213 15.91 12.01 -18.19
CA CYS A 213 16.20 13.00 -17.17
C CYS A 213 17.28 13.96 -17.66
N VAL A 214 17.01 15.27 -17.57
CA VAL A 214 17.97 16.34 -17.79
C VAL A 214 17.98 17.22 -16.54
N GLY A 215 19.15 17.70 -16.13
CA GLY A 215 19.31 18.60 -15.00
C GLY A 215 20.06 18.02 -13.80
N ASP A 216 20.53 18.93 -12.96
CA ASP A 216 21.34 18.65 -11.78
C ASP A 216 20.50 18.54 -10.51
N THR A 217 19.33 19.20 -10.47
CA THR A 217 18.41 19.15 -9.34
C THR A 217 17.36 18.04 -9.51
N ILE A 218 16.72 17.66 -8.41
CA ILE A 218 15.63 16.66 -8.42
C ILE A 218 14.42 17.19 -9.17
N GLU A 219 14.09 18.47 -8.96
CA GLU A 219 13.02 19.17 -9.67
C GLU A 219 13.23 19.10 -11.18
N GLU A 220 14.41 19.50 -11.67
CA GLU A 220 14.73 19.47 -13.10
C GLU A 220 14.60 18.05 -13.69
N ARG A 221 15.13 17.05 -12.99
CA ARG A 221 15.08 15.65 -13.44
C ARG A 221 13.68 15.09 -13.55
N ILE A 222 12.82 15.38 -12.56
CA ILE A 222 11.44 14.91 -12.55
C ILE A 222 10.63 15.63 -13.62
N ASN A 223 10.72 16.97 -13.69
CA ASN A 223 9.99 17.77 -14.67
C ASN A 223 10.37 17.35 -16.09
N SER A 224 11.68 17.26 -16.39
CA SER A 224 12.17 16.87 -17.71
C SER A 224 11.80 15.44 -18.08
N PHE A 225 11.79 14.51 -17.12
CA PHE A 225 11.33 13.14 -17.36
C PHE A 225 9.87 13.14 -17.81
N PHE A 226 8.98 13.79 -17.06
CA PHE A 226 7.54 13.75 -17.35
C PHE A 226 7.20 14.49 -18.64
N GLU A 227 7.76 15.67 -18.86
CA GLU A 227 7.59 16.41 -20.12
C GLU A 227 7.97 15.54 -21.32
N GLN A 228 9.20 15.00 -21.33
CA GLN A 228 9.67 14.19 -22.44
C GLN A 228 8.93 12.86 -22.58
N ALA A 229 8.52 12.23 -21.48
CA ALA A 229 7.82 10.96 -21.52
C ALA A 229 6.39 11.12 -22.05
N LEU A 230 5.70 12.21 -21.67
CA LEU A 230 4.33 12.50 -22.10
C LEU A 230 4.31 12.96 -23.57
N VAL A 231 5.21 13.87 -23.97
CA VAL A 231 5.34 14.33 -25.37
C VAL A 231 5.66 13.16 -26.32
N LYS A 232 6.41 12.15 -25.87
CA LYS A 232 6.67 10.94 -26.67
C LYS A 232 5.44 10.09 -26.93
N ILE A 233 4.40 10.21 -26.10
CA ILE A 233 3.12 9.52 -26.29
C ILE A 233 2.23 10.32 -27.22
N ASP A 234 2.08 11.61 -26.93
CA ASP A 234 1.29 12.57 -27.69
C ASP A 234 1.81 13.99 -27.38
N ASP A 235 2.03 14.79 -28.42
CA ASP A 235 2.69 16.11 -28.34
C ASP A 235 1.95 17.06 -27.38
N ASP A 236 0.63 16.94 -27.25
CA ASP A 236 -0.20 17.83 -26.42
C ASP A 236 -0.44 17.27 -25.00
N LEU A 237 -0.01 16.03 -24.72
CA LEU A 237 -0.40 15.33 -23.48
C LEU A 237 0.13 16.01 -22.21
N TYR A 238 1.34 16.57 -22.26
CA TYR A 238 1.90 17.30 -21.11
C TYR A 238 1.06 18.53 -20.75
N ASP A 239 0.63 19.29 -21.75
CA ASP A 239 -0.20 20.48 -21.56
C ASP A 239 -1.62 20.09 -21.12
N GLN A 240 -2.18 19.01 -21.66
CA GLN A 240 -3.47 18.47 -21.22
C GLN A 240 -3.44 18.02 -19.76
N VAL A 241 -2.35 17.38 -19.32
CA VAL A 241 -2.14 17.03 -17.90
C VAL A 241 -2.14 18.28 -17.03
N ASN A 242 -1.40 19.32 -17.43
CA ASN A 242 -1.36 20.56 -16.65
C ASN A 242 -2.70 21.28 -16.61
N ALA A 243 -3.39 21.40 -17.75
CA ALA A 243 -4.71 22.04 -17.85
C ALA A 243 -5.76 21.34 -16.97
N PHE A 244 -5.77 20.00 -16.93
CA PHE A 244 -6.64 19.25 -16.04
C PHE A 244 -6.46 19.66 -14.57
N TRP A 245 -5.22 19.84 -14.13
CA TRP A 245 -4.92 20.21 -12.74
C TRP A 245 -5.26 21.65 -12.38
N GLU A 246 -5.27 22.56 -13.36
CA GLU A 246 -5.74 23.94 -13.15
C GLU A 246 -7.24 24.01 -12.86
N GLU A 247 -8.01 23.07 -13.43
CA GLU A 247 -9.47 23.01 -13.30
C GLU A 247 -9.95 22.01 -12.24
N SER A 248 -9.09 21.09 -11.79
CA SER A 248 -9.49 20.01 -10.88
C SER A 248 -9.68 20.48 -9.42
N GLU A 249 -10.60 19.84 -8.72
CA GLU A 249 -10.81 20.02 -7.27
C GLU A 249 -9.89 19.10 -6.42
N TYR A 250 -9.06 18.27 -7.06
CA TYR A 250 -8.17 17.34 -6.36
C TYR A 250 -7.10 18.10 -5.56
N SER A 251 -6.96 17.73 -4.29
CA SER A 251 -5.94 18.31 -3.43
C SER A 251 -4.53 17.84 -3.83
N LEU A 252 -3.57 18.74 -3.74
CA LEU A 252 -2.14 18.43 -3.87
C LEU A 252 -1.53 18.19 -2.49
N PRO A 253 -0.48 17.37 -2.39
CA PRO A 253 0.25 17.20 -1.13
C PRO A 253 0.87 18.53 -0.68
N GLU A 254 0.64 18.90 0.57
CA GLU A 254 1.18 20.08 1.26
C GLU A 254 2.62 19.86 1.77
N SER A 255 3.05 18.60 1.88
CA SER A 255 4.41 18.25 2.31
C SER A 255 4.85 16.91 1.73
N PHE A 256 6.16 16.65 1.79
CA PHE A 256 6.72 15.34 1.44
C PHE A 256 6.14 14.20 2.27
N ILE A 257 6.01 14.40 3.58
CA ILE A 257 5.41 13.39 4.46
C ILE A 257 3.98 13.08 4.02
N GLN A 258 3.19 14.11 3.72
CA GLN A 258 1.82 13.91 3.26
C GLN A 258 1.78 13.19 1.90
N PHE A 259 2.67 13.56 0.96
CA PHE A 259 2.84 12.83 -0.32
C PHE A 259 3.10 11.34 -0.08
N CYS A 260 4.07 11.03 0.79
CA CYS A 260 4.43 9.67 1.13
C CYS A 260 3.38 8.92 1.95
N GLN A 261 2.52 9.61 2.69
CA GLN A 261 1.46 8.98 3.47
C GLN A 261 0.22 8.67 2.60
N TYR A 262 -0.18 9.57 1.71
CA TYR A 262 -1.53 9.50 1.10
C TYR A 262 -1.55 9.42 -0.43
N TYR A 263 -0.48 9.82 -1.12
CA TYR A 263 -0.56 10.12 -2.56
C TYR A 263 0.32 9.22 -3.43
N PHE A 264 1.12 8.35 -2.83
CA PHE A 264 2.07 7.50 -3.55
C PHE A 264 2.24 6.12 -2.93
N LYS A 265 2.41 5.11 -3.79
CA LYS A 265 2.49 3.71 -3.41
C LYS A 265 3.67 3.43 -2.48
N GLY A 266 3.39 3.00 -1.25
CA GLY A 266 4.37 2.69 -0.21
C GLY A 266 5.44 1.69 -0.67
N LYS A 267 5.05 0.62 -1.35
CA LYS A 267 5.98 -0.39 -1.90
C LYS A 267 7.05 0.23 -2.81
N VAL A 268 6.71 1.26 -3.58
CA VAL A 268 7.66 1.95 -4.47
C VAL A 268 8.58 2.87 -3.66
N LEU A 269 8.03 3.56 -2.66
CA LEU A 269 8.80 4.39 -1.72
C LEU A 269 9.86 3.55 -1.00
N LEU A 270 9.47 2.41 -0.41
CA LEU A 270 10.39 1.54 0.34
C LEU A 270 11.52 0.99 -0.52
N LYS A 271 11.24 0.59 -1.78
CA LYS A 271 12.27 0.13 -2.73
C LYS A 271 13.24 1.23 -3.14
N SER A 272 12.83 2.49 -3.06
CA SER A 272 13.62 3.65 -3.49
C SER A 272 14.11 4.49 -2.31
N LEU A 273 13.93 4.02 -1.08
CA LEU A 273 14.05 4.83 0.13
C LEU A 273 15.43 5.48 0.28
N ASP A 274 16.50 4.71 0.05
CA ASP A 274 17.86 5.24 0.05
C ASP A 274 18.05 6.35 -1.00
N CYS A 275 17.44 6.21 -2.17
CA CYS A 275 17.53 7.22 -3.23
C CYS A 275 16.79 8.49 -2.81
N ILE A 276 15.61 8.33 -2.20
CA ILE A 276 14.79 9.43 -1.70
C ILE A 276 15.54 10.18 -0.60
N PHE A 277 16.05 9.48 0.42
CA PHE A 277 16.80 10.12 1.50
C PHE A 277 18.10 10.77 1.03
N ASN A 278 18.81 10.18 0.07
CA ASN A 278 19.94 10.85 -0.57
C ASN A 278 19.51 12.13 -1.30
N ALA A 279 18.39 12.08 -2.02
CA ALA A 279 17.85 13.20 -2.77
C ALA A 279 17.48 14.36 -1.83
N ILE A 280 16.82 14.08 -0.71
CA ILE A 280 16.43 15.11 0.27
C ILE A 280 17.57 15.46 1.25
N SER A 281 18.82 15.13 0.92
CA SER A 281 20.02 15.43 1.71
C SER A 281 20.06 14.82 3.12
N VAL A 282 19.31 13.74 3.34
CA VAL A 282 19.32 12.91 4.55
C VAL A 282 20.10 11.60 4.29
N SER A 283 21.21 11.72 3.55
CA SER A 283 22.00 10.62 2.97
C SER A 283 22.69 9.68 3.96
N CYS A 284 22.59 9.97 5.26
CA CYS A 284 23.19 9.17 6.33
C CYS A 284 22.26 8.08 6.88
N LEU A 285 21.00 8.02 6.43
CA LEU A 285 20.10 6.91 6.70
C LEU A 285 20.40 5.76 5.76
N LYS A 286 21.04 4.72 6.30
CA LYS A 286 21.22 3.44 5.59
C LYS A 286 20.76 2.32 6.49
N PHE A 287 20.06 1.36 5.89
CA PHE A 287 19.67 0.13 6.55
C PHE A 287 20.31 -1.06 5.84
N SER A 288 20.87 -2.02 6.59
CA SER A 288 21.58 -3.17 6.01
C SER A 288 20.66 -4.35 5.70
N GLY A 289 19.41 -4.29 6.18
CA GLY A 289 18.43 -5.35 6.02
C GLY A 289 17.30 -5.00 5.04
N ASN A 290 16.28 -5.85 5.03
CA ASN A 290 15.07 -5.59 4.27
C ASN A 290 14.18 -4.58 5.02
N VAL A 291 13.97 -3.40 4.43
CA VAL A 291 13.12 -2.34 5.01
C VAL A 291 11.68 -2.81 5.19
N PHE A 292 11.16 -3.64 4.28
CA PHE A 292 9.80 -4.20 4.42
C PHE A 292 9.68 -5.07 5.66
N ASP A 293 10.64 -5.99 5.87
CA ASP A 293 10.62 -6.86 7.05
C ASP A 293 10.83 -6.06 8.34
N LEU A 294 11.70 -5.05 8.32
CA LEU A 294 11.85 -4.14 9.46
C LEU A 294 10.52 -3.47 9.79
N LEU A 295 9.86 -2.87 8.79
CA LEU A 295 8.58 -2.19 8.93
C LEU A 295 7.50 -3.13 9.46
N LEU A 296 7.10 -4.10 8.63
CA LEU A 296 5.88 -4.88 8.81
C LEU A 296 5.97 -5.87 9.98
N LYS A 297 7.19 -6.29 10.37
CA LYS A 297 7.39 -7.29 11.43
C LYS A 297 7.84 -6.70 12.75
N ASN A 298 8.24 -5.42 12.79
CA ASN A 298 8.85 -4.85 13.99
C ASN A 298 8.34 -3.43 14.29
N ILE A 299 8.59 -2.47 13.41
CA ILE A 299 8.48 -1.05 13.78
C ILE A 299 7.11 -0.43 13.53
N ILE A 300 6.29 -1.02 12.64
CA ILE A 300 4.93 -0.53 12.37
C ILE A 300 4.06 -0.47 13.63
N PHE A 301 4.28 -1.38 14.58
CA PHE A 301 3.55 -1.43 15.84
C PHE A 301 3.84 -0.25 16.78
N LYS A 302 4.77 0.65 16.42
CA LYS A 302 4.96 1.92 17.11
C LYS A 302 3.91 2.96 16.73
N SER A 303 3.32 2.85 15.53
CA SER A 303 2.26 3.75 15.08
C SER A 303 1.04 3.63 15.97
N THR A 304 0.68 4.71 16.65
CA THR A 304 -0.58 4.77 17.42
C THR A 304 -1.78 4.60 16.50
N ARG A 305 -1.71 5.11 15.26
CA ARG A 305 -2.77 5.00 14.25
C ARG A 305 -3.02 3.55 13.84
N TYR A 306 -1.97 2.83 13.45
CA TYR A 306 -2.08 1.41 13.09
C TYR A 306 -2.69 0.59 14.23
N ARG A 307 -2.18 0.78 15.45
CA ARG A 307 -2.69 0.07 16.63
C ARG A 307 -4.17 0.33 16.87
N ASN A 308 -4.57 1.59 16.81
CA ASN A 308 -5.97 1.98 17.00
C ASN A 308 -6.86 1.41 15.88
N LYS A 309 -6.38 1.37 14.64
CA LYS A 309 -7.09 0.75 13.52
C LYS A 309 -7.38 -0.72 13.81
N ILE A 310 -6.34 -1.51 14.12
CA ILE A 310 -6.51 -2.95 14.36
C ILE A 310 -7.40 -3.21 15.59
N LEU A 311 -7.22 -2.45 16.68
CA LEU A 311 -8.06 -2.59 17.87
C LEU A 311 -9.52 -2.19 17.60
N SER A 312 -9.78 -1.16 16.79
CA SER A 312 -11.16 -0.77 16.44
C SER A 312 -11.88 -1.84 15.62
N ILE A 313 -11.16 -2.56 14.77
CA ILE A 313 -11.70 -3.71 14.02
C ILE A 313 -12.02 -4.85 14.97
N GLU A 314 -11.13 -5.17 15.91
CA GLU A 314 -11.38 -6.18 16.94
C GLU A 314 -12.60 -5.84 17.79
N GLU A 315 -12.70 -4.59 18.25
CA GLU A 315 -13.85 -4.10 19.03
C GLU A 315 -15.16 -4.16 18.24
N SER A 316 -15.11 -3.99 16.92
CA SER A 316 -16.29 -4.07 16.07
C SER A 316 -16.91 -5.46 16.02
N PHE A 317 -16.15 -6.51 16.34
CA PHE A 317 -16.69 -7.87 16.48
C PHE A 317 -17.38 -8.11 17.84
N GLY A 318 -17.33 -7.14 18.77
CA GLY A 318 -17.65 -7.30 20.19
C GLY A 318 -19.12 -7.14 20.58
#